data_AF-A0A8B7RQF3-F1
#
_entry.id   AF-A0A8B7RQF3-F1
#
_cell.length_a   1.000
_cell.length_b   1.000
_cell.length_c   1.000
_cell.angle_alpha   90.00
_cell.angle_beta   90.00
_cell.angle_gamma   90.00
#
_symmetry.space_group_name_H-M   'P 1'
#
loop_
_entity.id
_entity.type
_entity.pdbx_description
1 polymer ?
#
loop_
_entity_poly.entity_id
_entity_poly.type
_entity_poly.pdbx_seq_one_letter_code
_entity_poly.pdbx_strand_id
1 'polypeptide(L)'
;MARYYNSYKKNDEVEFVRTAYGKDMVKVLRIQRDGKYHSIKEVATSVELTLSSKKDYLYGDNSDIIPTDTMKNTVYALAKLKGVCFLLLFCFVF
;
A
#
# COMPACT_ATOMS: atom_id res chain seq x y z
N MET A 1 -28.26 -26.28 -13.10
CA MET A 1 -27.38 -25.39 -12.32
C MET A 1 -26.86 -24.31 -13.28
N ALA A 2 -27.49 -23.13 -13.28
CA ALA A 2 -27.34 -22.12 -14.33
C ALA A 2 -25.93 -21.50 -14.33
N ARG A 3 -25.26 -21.54 -15.49
CA ARG A 3 -24.01 -20.82 -15.74
C ARG A 3 -24.35 -19.35 -15.96
N TYR A 4 -24.07 -18.52 -14.96
CA TYR A 4 -24.15 -17.06 -15.07
C TYR A 4 -22.99 -16.57 -15.96
N TYR A 5 -23.24 -16.41 -17.26
CA TYR A 5 -22.35 -15.68 -18.16
C TYR A 5 -22.61 -14.19 -17.94
N ASN A 6 -21.71 -13.53 -17.21
CA ASN A 6 -21.83 -12.11 -16.95
C ASN A 6 -21.30 -11.32 -18.14
N SER A 7 -22.20 -10.89 -19.01
CA SER A 7 -21.90 -10.08 -20.18
C SER A 7 -21.90 -8.61 -19.77
N TYR A 8 -20.76 -8.11 -19.31
CA TYR A 8 -20.62 -6.70 -18.94
C TYR A 8 -20.08 -5.88 -20.11
N LYS A 9 -20.91 -4.95 -20.58
CA LYS A 9 -20.56 -3.93 -21.57
C LYS A 9 -19.37 -3.11 -21.07
N LYS A 10 -18.31 -3.10 -21.87
CA LYS A 10 -17.26 -2.09 -21.81
C LYS A 10 -17.92 -0.76 -22.20
N ASN A 11 -18.11 0.14 -21.23
CA ASN A 11 -18.56 1.50 -21.55
C ASN A 11 -17.34 2.26 -22.07
N ASP A 12 -17.24 2.45 -23.38
CA ASP A 12 -16.14 3.17 -24.05
C ASP A 12 -16.21 4.71 -23.85
N GLU A 13 -17.00 5.20 -22.89
CA GLU A 13 -17.23 6.63 -22.63
C GLU A 13 -16.31 7.21 -21.54
N VAL A 14 -15.54 6.39 -20.83
CA VAL A 14 -14.64 6.83 -19.74
C VAL A 14 -13.28 6.15 -19.80
N GLU A 15 -12.22 6.90 -19.52
CA GLU A 15 -10.84 6.41 -19.48
C GLU A 15 -10.19 6.61 -18.10
N PHE A 16 -9.36 5.66 -17.67
CA PHE A 16 -8.57 5.80 -16.46
C PHE A 16 -7.29 6.59 -16.77
N VAL A 17 -7.20 7.82 -16.26
CA VAL A 17 -5.98 8.64 -16.39
C VAL A 17 -4.91 8.18 -15.39
N ARG A 18 -5.29 7.98 -14.12
CA ARG A 18 -4.41 7.47 -13.06
C ARG A 18 -5.24 6.80 -11.98
N THR A 19 -4.74 5.69 -11.45
CA THR A 19 -5.35 4.99 -10.31
C THR A 19 -4.26 4.63 -9.34
N ALA A 20 -4.43 4.99 -8.08
CA ALA A 20 -3.56 4.55 -7.01
C ALA A 20 -4.44 4.23 -5.80
N TYR A 21 -4.01 3.25 -5.02
CA TYR A 21 -4.65 2.90 -3.76
C TYR A 21 -3.57 2.60 -2.74
N GLY A 22 -3.88 2.81 -1.47
CA GLY A 22 -2.81 2.88 -0.49
C GLY A 22 -3.28 3.04 0.94
N LYS A 23 -2.30 3.24 1.81
CA LYS A 23 -2.50 3.58 3.21
C LYS A 23 -1.70 4.83 3.56
N ASP A 24 -2.44 5.85 3.98
CA ASP A 24 -1.85 7.09 4.46
C ASP A 24 -1.65 7.11 5.96
N MET A 25 -0.75 8.00 6.38
CA MET A 25 -0.53 8.37 7.78
C MET A 25 -0.18 7.19 8.68
N VAL A 26 0.64 6.26 8.20
CA VAL A 26 1.20 5.19 9.02
C VAL A 26 2.30 5.78 9.90
N LYS A 27 1.98 6.01 11.18
CA LYS A 27 2.93 6.52 12.17
C LYS A 27 3.76 5.38 12.76
N VAL A 28 5.07 5.54 12.73
CA VAL A 28 6.03 4.58 13.28
C VAL A 28 6.99 5.30 14.21
N LEU A 29 7.02 4.88 15.47
CA LEU A 29 8.01 5.29 16.45
C LEU A 29 9.01 4.17 16.66
N ARG A 30 10.29 4.42 16.40
CA ARG A 30 11.38 3.51 16.73
C ARG A 30 12.22 4.09 17.84
N ILE A 31 12.45 3.26 18.85
CA ILE A 31 13.37 3.53 19.94
C ILE A 31 14.57 2.60 19.75
N GLN A 32 15.75 3.19 19.63
CA GLN A 32 17.04 2.52 19.69
C GLN A 32 17.63 2.76 21.08
N ARG A 33 18.08 1.70 21.75
CA ARG A 33 18.61 1.76 23.11
C ARG A 33 20.03 1.24 23.10
N ASP A 34 20.99 2.15 23.28
CA ASP A 34 22.41 1.87 23.34
C ASP A 34 22.90 2.15 24.78
N GLY A 35 22.70 1.17 25.66
CA GLY A 35 23.02 1.29 27.08
C GLY A 35 22.16 2.35 27.79
N LYS A 36 22.79 3.40 28.32
CA LYS A 36 22.10 4.54 28.97
C LYS A 36 21.55 5.57 27.98
N TYR A 37 21.96 5.51 26.71
CA TYR A 37 21.55 6.47 25.70
C TYR A 37 20.42 5.88 24.84
N HIS A 38 19.29 6.59 24.79
CA HIS A 38 18.13 6.20 23.98
C HIS A 38 17.95 7.22 22.86
N SER A 39 17.89 6.72 21.62
CA SER A 39 17.58 7.52 20.44
C SER A 39 16.17 7.20 19.97
N ILE A 40 15.37 8.23 19.74
CA ILE A 40 13.97 8.10 19.33
C ILE A 40 13.84 8.72 17.93
N LYS A 41 13.17 8.00 17.02
CA LYS A 41 12.83 8.51 15.70
C LYS A 41 11.37 8.20 15.40
N GLU A 42 10.60 9.24 15.16
CA GLU A 42 9.22 9.15 14.69
C GLU A 42 9.16 9.53 13.22
N VAL A 43 8.39 8.78 12.44
CA VAL A 43 8.05 9.12 11.05
C VAL A 43 6.59 8.86 10.78
N ALA A 44 6.01 9.66 9.90
CA ALA A 44 4.74 9.36 9.25
C ALA A 44 5.05 8.97 7.80
N THR A 45 4.50 7.84 7.36
CA THR A 45 4.70 7.33 6.00
C THR A 45 3.35 7.10 5.33
N SER A 46 3.28 7.46 4.05
CA SER A 46 2.19 7.11 3.15
C SER A 46 2.71 6.12 2.12
N VAL A 47 1.89 5.15 1.76
CA VAL A 47 2.22 4.14 0.74
C VAL A 47 1.09 4.09 -0.26
N GLU A 48 1.42 4.29 -1.53
CA GLU A 48 0.50 4.14 -2.66
C GLU A 48 1.04 3.09 -3.63
N LEU A 49 0.14 2.29 -4.20
CA LEU A 49 0.44 1.32 -5.24
C LEU A 49 -0.49 1.56 -6.43
N THR A 50 0.07 1.40 -7.63
CA THR A 50 -0.69 1.39 -8.88
C THR A 50 -0.68 -0.01 -9.45
N LEU A 51 -1.85 -0.64 -9.61
CA LEU A 51 -1.97 -1.93 -10.29
C LEU A 51 -2.00 -1.75 -11.81
N SER A 52 -1.40 -2.68 -12.53
CA SER A 52 -1.52 -2.79 -13.99
C SER A 52 -2.93 -3.24 -14.40
N SER A 53 -3.54 -4.10 -13.58
CA SER A 53 -4.92 -4.56 -13.70
C SER A 53 -5.91 -3.49 -13.23
N LYS A 54 -7.07 -3.38 -13.89
CA LYS A 54 -8.20 -2.49 -13.53
C LYS A 54 -9.49 -3.26 -13.20
N LYS A 55 -9.36 -4.58 -13.00
CA LYS A 55 -10.50 -5.49 -12.78
C LYS A 55 -11.19 -5.24 -11.43
N ASP A 56 -10.47 -4.65 -10.49
CA ASP A 56 -10.94 -4.14 -9.21
C ASP A 56 -11.99 -3.04 -9.39
N TYR A 57 -11.71 -2.04 -10.24
CA TYR A 57 -12.65 -0.95 -10.51
C TYR A 57 -13.81 -1.38 -11.41
N LEU A 58 -13.54 -2.26 -12.38
CA LEU A 58 -14.53 -2.66 -13.39
C LEU A 58 -15.50 -3.74 -12.91
N TYR A 59 -15.00 -4.72 -12.15
CA TYR A 59 -15.74 -5.93 -11.79
C TYR A 59 -15.77 -6.22 -10.30
N GLY A 60 -15.07 -5.43 -9.47
CA GLY A 60 -14.89 -5.72 -8.06
C GLY A 60 -14.04 -6.96 -7.80
N ASP A 61 -13.22 -7.39 -8.77
CA ASP A 61 -12.33 -8.53 -8.59
C ASP A 61 -11.06 -8.10 -7.83
N ASN A 62 -11.04 -8.42 -6.54
CA ASN A 62 -9.96 -8.04 -5.63
C ASN A 62 -8.79 -9.04 -5.61
N SER A 63 -8.72 -10.00 -6.53
CA SER A 63 -7.67 -11.04 -6.50
C SER A 63 -6.25 -10.50 -6.72
N ASP A 64 -6.09 -9.37 -7.40
CA ASP A 64 -4.78 -8.69 -7.55
C ASP A 64 -4.52 -7.62 -6.46
N ILE A 65 -5.50 -7.36 -5.58
CA ILE A 65 -5.41 -6.30 -4.58
C ILE A 65 -4.60 -6.79 -3.38
N ILE A 66 -3.59 -6.00 -3.00
CA ILE A 66 -2.91 -6.14 -1.72
C ILE A 66 -3.70 -5.36 -0.68
N PRO A 67 -4.25 -5.99 0.37
CA PRO A 67 -5.02 -5.26 1.38
C PRO A 67 -4.20 -4.11 2.00
N THR A 68 -4.84 -2.97 2.25
CA THR A 68 -4.16 -1.79 2.83
C THR A 68 -3.58 -2.08 4.22
N ASP A 69 -4.15 -3.05 4.96
CA ASP A 69 -3.58 -3.53 6.22
C ASP A 69 -2.28 -4.31 6.03
N THR A 70 -2.13 -5.06 4.94
CA THR A 70 -0.86 -5.72 4.59
C THR A 70 0.22 -4.68 4.30
N MET A 71 -0.12 -3.58 3.61
CA MET A 71 0.81 -2.47 3.37
C MET A 71 1.30 -1.86 4.68
N LYS A 72 0.38 -1.54 5.61
CA LYS A 72 0.71 -1.06 6.96
C LYS A 72 1.60 -2.04 7.73
N ASN A 73 1.25 -3.33 7.72
CA ASN A 73 2.04 -4.37 8.40
C ASN A 73 3.45 -4.49 7.79
N THR A 74 3.57 -4.31 6.47
CA THR A 74 4.86 -4.30 5.77
C THR A 74 5.71 -3.11 6.20
N VAL A 75 5.12 -1.92 6.34
CA VAL A 75 5.82 -0.74 6.89
C VAL A 75 6.37 -1.03 8.28
N TYR A 76 5.59 -1.64 9.16
CA TYR A 76 6.06 -2.03 10.50
C TYR A 76 7.17 -3.10 10.45
N ALA A 77 7.03 -4.11 9.60
CA ALA A 77 8.03 -5.16 9.43
C ALA A 77 9.36 -4.58 8.91
N LEU A 78 9.31 -3.73 7.88
CA LEU A 78 10.48 -3.06 7.32
C LEU A 78 11.15 -2.13 8.34
N ALA A 79 10.36 -1.37 9.13
CA ALA A 79 10.89 -0.53 10.21
C ALA A 79 11.65 -1.34 11.27
N LYS A 80 11.20 -2.57 11.55
CA LYS A 80 11.85 -3.48 12.50
C LYS A 80 13.12 -4.10 11.92
N LEU A 81 13.08 -4.53 10.66
CA LEU A 81 14.18 -5.25 9.99
C LEU A 81 15.32 -4.34 9.52
N LYS A 82 15.00 -3.21 8.88
CA LYS A 82 15.97 -2.29 8.27
C LYS A 82 16.10 -0.94 8.99
N GLY A 83 15.25 -0.66 9.96
CA GLY A 83 15.21 0.63 10.66
C GLY A 83 14.45 1.72 9.90
N VAL A 84 14.25 2.86 10.57
CA VAL A 84 13.38 3.95 10.07
C VAL A 84 14.07 4.83 9.01
N CYS A 85 15.39 4.77 8.90
CA CYS A 85 16.13 5.52 7.87
C CYS A 85 15.76 5.05 6.46
N PHE A 86 15.50 3.75 6.31
CA PHE A 86 15.15 3.13 5.02
C PHE A 86 13.74 3.52 4.54
N LEU A 87 12.80 3.80 5.45
CA LEU A 87 11.42 4.17 5.10
C LEU A 87 11.32 5.50 4.34
N LEU A 88 12.20 6.45 4.64
CA LEU A 88 12.24 7.74 3.94
C LEU A 88 12.66 7.59 2.47
N LEU A 89 13.55 6.63 2.18
CA LEU A 89 14.01 6.35 0.81
C LEU A 89 12.92 5.66 -0.02
N PHE A 90 12.11 4.81 0.60
CA PHE A 90 11.06 4.04 -0.08
C PHE A 90 9.85 4.91 -0.47
N CYS A 91 9.56 5.96 0.31
CA CYS A 91 8.46 6.88 0.04
C CYS A 91 8.69 7.77 -1.21
N PHE A 92 9.93 7.85 -1.71
CA PHE A 92 10.31 8.64 -2.90
C PHE A 92 10.30 7.84 -4.20
N VAL A 93 10.09 6.53 -4.14
CA VAL A 93 10.16 5.63 -5.29
C VAL A 93 8.90 4.78 -5.27
N PHE A 94 7.80 5.24 -5.85
CA PHE A 94 6.76 4.45 -6.55
C PHE A 94 5.73 5.38 -7.21
#